data_AF-A0A5D3FQH3-F1
#
_entry.id   AF-A0A5D3FQH3-F1
#
_cell.length_a   1.000
_cell.length_b   1.000
_cell.length_c   1.000
_cell.angle_alpha   90.00
_cell.angle_beta   90.00
_cell.angle_gamma   90.00
#
_symmetry.space_group_name_H-M   'P 1'
#
loop_
_entity.id
_entity.type
_entity.pdbx_description
1 polymer ?
#
loop_
_entity_poly.entity_id
_entity_poly.type
_entity_poly.pdbx_seq_one_letter_code
_entity_poly.pdbx_strand_id
1 'polypeptide(L)' 'MCQHFGWTYDYLLHGIAWSVVQRMMIDAPSYDFSDNNGVEEIELTENNGEQILNFVNSMM' A
#
# COMPACT_ATOMS: atom_id res chain seq x y z
N MET A 1 -5.95 15.98 -4.25
CA MET A 1 -4.76 15.42 -4.94
C MET A 1 -3.80 16.51 -5.41
N CYS A 2 -4.15 17.34 -6.40
CA CYS A 2 -3.19 18.29 -7.01
C CYS A 2 -2.61 19.33 -6.03
N GLN A 3 -3.45 19.93 -5.19
CA GLN A 3 -3.00 20.91 -4.19
C GLN A 3 -2.14 20.28 -3.08
N HIS A 4 -2.35 19.01 -2.77
CA HIS A 4 -1.64 18.30 -1.71
C HIS A 4 -0.21 17.91 -2.14
N PHE A 5 -0.04 17.50 -3.39
CA PHE A 5 1.24 17.10 -3.95
C PHE A 5 1.94 18.21 -4.78
N GLY A 6 1.35 19.41 -4.84
CA GLY A 6 1.85 20.53 -5.65
C GLY A 6 1.82 20.27 -7.17
N TRP A 7 0.98 19.35 -7.64
CA TRP A 7 0.90 19.00 -9.05
C TRP A 7 0.14 20.07 -9.83
N THR A 8 0.76 20.58 -10.89
CA THR A 8 0.12 21.47 -11.86
C THR A 8 -0.85 20.70 -12.76
N TYR A 9 -1.79 21.42 -13.37
CA TYR A 9 -2.78 20.86 -14.31
C TYR A 9 -2.12 20.04 -15.45
N ASP A 10 -0.92 20.43 -15.85
CA ASP A 10 -0.15 19.77 -16.89
C ASP A 10 0.15 18.29 -16.60
N TYR A 11 0.44 17.95 -15.34
CA TYR A 11 0.72 16.58 -14.91
C TYR A 11 -0.51 15.66 -14.96
N LEU A 12 -1.72 16.20 -14.91
CA LEU A 12 -2.96 15.43 -15.08
C LEU A 12 -3.22 15.09 -16.55
N LEU A 13 -2.92 16.03 -17.45
CA LEU A 13 -3.24 15.93 -18.88
C LEU A 13 -2.19 15.13 -19.64
N HIS A 14 -0.92 15.34 -19.33
CA HIS A 14 0.22 14.75 -20.03
C HIS A 14 0.88 13.60 -19.25
N GLY A 15 0.38 13.32 -18.04
CA GLY A 15 0.94 12.33 -17.14
C GLY A 15 2.19 12.84 -16.43
N ILE A 16 2.66 12.04 -15.46
CA ILE A 16 3.87 12.31 -14.69
C ILE A 16 4.88 11.19 -14.96
N ALA A 17 6.15 11.56 -15.11
CA ALA A 17 7.21 10.57 -15.26
C ALA A 17 7.26 9.67 -14.02
N TRP A 18 7.33 8.36 -14.23
CA TRP A 18 7.28 7.37 -13.15
C TRP A 18 8.40 7.56 -12.12
N SER A 19 9.60 7.94 -12.55
CA SER A 19 10.73 8.25 -11.66
C SER A 19 10.44 9.38 -10.67
N VAL A 20 9.64 10.37 -11.06
CA VAL A 20 9.23 11.49 -10.19
C VAL A 20 8.26 10.99 -9.13
N VAL A 21 7.30 10.13 -9.50
CA VAL A 21 6.36 9.51 -8.55
C VAL A 21 7.11 8.68 -7.52
N GLN A 22 8.05 7.85 -7.96
CA GLN A 22 8.87 7.04 -7.06
C GLN A 22 9.66 7.90 -6.07
N ARG A 23 10.27 9.00 -6.54
CA ARG A 23 10.98 9.91 -5.64
C ARG A 23 10.05 10.57 -4.63
N MET A 24 8.85 10.94 -5.06
CA MET A 24 7.83 11.53 -4.20
C MET A 24 7.32 10.53 -3.14
N MET A 25 7.21 9.23 -3.47
CA MET A 25 6.87 8.18 -2.51
C MET A 25 7.97 7.94 -1.47
N ILE A 26 9.24 8.10 -1.86
CA ILE A 26 10.39 7.96 -0.95
C ILE A 26 10.51 9.17 -0.02
N ASP A 27 10.25 10.37 -0.53
CA ASP A 27 10.34 11.62 0.24
C ASP A 27 9.07 11.88 1.08
N ALA A 28 7.98 11.13 0.84
CA ALA A 28 6.77 11.25 1.63
C ALA A 28 7.06 10.85 3.09
N PRO A 29 6.54 11.60 4.08
CA PRO A 29 6.69 11.21 5.48
C PRO A 29 6.11 9.80 5.64
N SER A 30 6.93 8.88 6.16
CA SER A 30 6.42 7.56 6.53
C SER A 30 5.34 7.77 7.58
N TYR A 31 4.09 7.50 7.23
CA TYR A 31 3.07 7.36 8.25
C TYR A 31 3.47 6.15 9.08
N ASP A 32 3.74 6.37 10.36
CA ASP A 32 3.90 5.25 11.27
C ASP A 32 2.53 4.58 11.36
N PHE A 33 2.41 3.37 10.81
CA PHE A 33 1.18 2.57 10.89
C PHE A 33 0.93 2.04 12.31
N SER A 34 1.64 2.57 13.31
CA SER A 34 1.44 2.28 14.73
C SER A 34 0.09 2.77 15.27
N ASP A 35 -0.67 3.57 14.54
CA ASP A 35 -2.02 3.99 14.93
C ASP A 35 -3.11 3.16 14.23
N ASN A 36 -3.30 1.94 14.76
CA ASN A 36 -4.57 1.21 14.89
C ASN A 36 -5.77 1.75 14.06
N ASN A 37 -5.84 1.42 12.77
CA ASN A 37 -7.12 1.45 12.04
C ASN A 37 -7.13 0.47 10.85
N GLY A 38 -7.48 -0.78 11.14
CA GLY A 38 -8.29 -1.58 10.21
C GLY A 38 -7.59 -2.61 9.32
N VAL A 39 -6.33 -2.95 9.57
CA VAL A 39 -5.76 -4.19 9.02
C VAL A 39 -5.32 -5.02 10.22
N GLU A 40 -6.13 -6.01 10.59
CA GLU A 40 -5.63 -7.09 11.44
C GLU A 40 -4.52 -7.77 10.65
N GLU A 41 -3.27 -7.49 11.00
CA GLU A 41 -2.14 -8.27 10.54
C GLU A 41 -2.39 -9.71 11.02
N ILE A 42 -2.76 -10.59 10.09
CA ILE A 42 -3.00 -12.00 10.41
C ILE A 42 -1.62 -12.59 10.75
N GLU A 43 -1.28 -12.60 12.03
CA GLU A 43 -0.09 -13.28 12.52
C GLU A 43 -0.24 -14.79 12.29
N LEU A 44 0.64 -15.36 11.48
CA LEU A 44 0.67 -16.81 11.26
C LEU A 44 1.19 -17.51 12.52
N THR A 45 0.32 -18.27 13.17
CA THR A 45 0.61 -19.12 14.32
C THR A 45 0.53 -20.58 13.90
N GLU A 46 1.17 -21.49 14.65
CA GLU A 46 1.16 -22.93 14.32
C GLU A 46 -0.27 -23.50 14.19
N ASN A 47 -1.25 -22.91 14.89
CA ASN A 47 -2.65 -23.32 14.85
C ASN A 47 -3.41 -22.81 13.61
N ASN A 48 -3.08 -21.63 13.08
CA ASN A 48 -3.79 -21.06 11.93
C ASN A 48 -3.15 -21.41 10.57
N GLY A 49 -1.88 -21.83 10.55
CA GLY A 49 -1.18 -22.18 9.32
C GLY A 49 -1.84 -23.34 8.57
N GLU A 50 -2.25 -24.39 9.27
CA GLU A 50 -2.91 -25.55 8.66
C GLU A 50 -4.28 -25.19 8.06
N GLN A 51 -5.03 -24.31 8.72
CA GLN A 51 -6.35 -23.86 8.26
C GLN A 51 -6.23 -22.99 7.00
N ILE A 52 -5.25 -22.09 6.95
CA ILE A 52 -4.99 -21.23 5.79
C ILE A 52 -4.48 -22.05 4.60
N LEU A 53 -3.61 -23.04 4.84
CA LEU A 53 -3.14 -23.96 3.79
C LEU A 53 -4.28 -24.78 3.21
N ASN A 54 -5.17 -25.31 4.05
CA ASN A 54 -6.35 -26.04 3.59
C ASN A 54 -7.33 -25.17 2.80
N PHE A 55 -7.49 -23.90 3.20
CA PHE A 55 -8.30 -22.92 2.46
C PHE A 55 -7.73 -22.66 1.06
N VAL A 56 -6.43 -22.38 0.95
CA VAL A 56 -5.75 -22.16 -0.35
C VAL A 56 -5.87 -23.39 -1.25
N ASN A 57 -5.68 -24.60 -0.69
CA ASN A 57 -5.79 -25.84 -1.44
C ASN A 57 -7.23 -26.14 -1.91
N SER A 58 -8.26 -25.59 -1.24
CA SER A 58 -9.65 -25.72 -1.67
C SER A 58 -10.07 -24.74 -2.77
N MET A 59 -9.25 -23.72 -3.02
CA MET A 59 -9.45 -22.73 -4.09
C MET A 59 -8.74 -23.08 -5.41
N MET A 60 -7.83 -24.07 -5.37
CA MET A 60 -7.25 -24.70 -6.56
C MET A 60 -8.07 -25.93 -6.98
#